data_AF-A0A834IGE5-F1
#
_entry.id   AF-A0A834IGE5-F1
#
_cell.length_a   1.000
_cell.length_b   1.000
_cell.length_c   1.000
_cell.angle_alpha   90.00
_cell.angle_beta   90.00
_cell.angle_gamma   90.00
#
_symmetry.space_group_name_H-M   'P 1'
#
loop_
_entity.id
_entity.type
_entity.pdbx_description
1 polymer ?
#
loop_
_entity_poly.entity_id
_entity_poly.type
_entity_poly.pdbx_seq_one_letter_code
_entity_poly.pdbx_strand_id
1 'polypeptide(L)'
;MDNLEKLEPALSQKLDLTEIPAEEFQRVLTVWLEEKGLLANLKSYMKFQMINMLRNTVMGKNLRKKSSEVFSLAQQALHLIVAEYLWQNQCQFTFSLFSSEVNLTNVMPDSKLFSFMNERTDNEKMFDKNNVVHILELVGFSKQNAQFSKLLRLYFEKNNTLLNCLVNILSENYTDIQDPEKCTEFEQKDIEDDFLQNVLKAFRTSHLQTDVQKQLIHHIKLCYDLKVKTFESQCVKLVNKFKKELSGHESKIKKLNGQKKCLEKQIKKIQSENLILRDQSQKIPENTRNVLVEHYLENINPNVCNQEHCGDECKKNVRLCGQYKREIDRLKAENKNQKIEIEQLLSRCNALVDEINGCQNKISLINIKMQEQDSGEINDQMRSDSLSFSSDNNTEEIVLQAKEKLKLLEEESTQLDLKFKALINKHIL
;
A
#
# COMPACT_ATOMS: atom_id res chain seq x y z
N MET A 1 13.84 -30.92 24.37
CA MET A 1 14.32 -31.78 23.26
C MET A 1 13.76 -33.20 23.46
N ASP A 2 12.47 -33.33 23.83
CA ASP A 2 12.00 -34.55 24.52
C ASP A 2 10.77 -35.22 23.86
N ASN A 3 10.54 -34.99 22.57
CA ASN A 3 9.39 -35.57 21.85
C ASN A 3 9.78 -36.50 20.67
N LEU A 4 10.98 -37.08 20.70
CA LEU A 4 11.41 -38.07 19.70
C LEU A 4 11.03 -39.52 20.04
N GLU A 5 10.37 -39.77 21.17
CA GLU A 5 10.28 -41.13 21.74
C GLU A 5 9.11 -42.01 21.32
N LYS A 6 8.21 -41.61 20.42
CA LYS A 6 7.17 -42.53 19.89
C LYS A 6 6.85 -42.29 18.41
N LEU A 7 7.85 -42.41 17.55
CA LEU A 7 7.61 -42.60 16.12
C LEU A 7 7.35 -44.09 15.89
N GLU A 8 6.08 -44.47 15.71
CA GLU A 8 5.76 -45.78 15.14
C GLU A 8 6.37 -45.89 13.74
N PRO A 9 7.04 -47.01 13.41
CA PRO A 9 7.67 -47.18 12.11
C PRO A 9 6.64 -47.07 10.98
N ALA A 10 7.03 -46.43 9.87
CA ALA A 10 6.18 -46.24 8.70
C ALA A 10 5.70 -47.55 8.06
N LEU A 11 6.32 -48.67 8.41
CA LEU A 11 5.99 -50.00 7.95
C LEU A 11 5.90 -50.92 9.17
N SER A 12 4.71 -51.44 9.42
CA SER A 12 4.54 -52.56 10.36
C SER A 12 5.22 -53.79 9.76
N GLN A 13 6.03 -54.48 10.56
CA GLN A 13 6.78 -55.69 10.17
C GLN A 13 5.93 -56.66 9.33
N LYS A 14 6.15 -56.69 8.00
CA LYS A 14 5.94 -57.78 7.00
C LYS A 14 5.76 -57.27 5.56
N LEU A 15 6.55 -56.29 5.10
CA LEU A 15 6.76 -56.11 3.67
C LEU A 15 8.26 -56.12 3.39
N ASP A 16 8.71 -57.05 2.55
CA ASP A 16 10.08 -57.12 2.09
C ASP A 16 10.35 -55.90 1.20
N LEU A 17 11.19 -54.98 1.71
CA LEU A 17 11.51 -53.70 1.07
C LEU A 17 12.24 -53.85 -0.27
N THR A 18 12.65 -55.07 -0.63
CA THR A 18 13.35 -55.39 -1.87
C THR A 18 12.43 -55.58 -3.08
N GLU A 19 11.10 -55.68 -2.88
CA GLU A 19 10.14 -55.95 -3.97
C GLU A 19 9.18 -54.78 -4.27
N ILE A 20 9.25 -53.69 -3.51
CA ILE A 20 8.34 -52.55 -3.72
C ILE A 20 8.92 -51.64 -4.82
N PRO A 21 8.20 -51.39 -5.93
CA PRO A 21 8.60 -50.41 -6.94
C PRO A 21 8.79 -49.03 -6.31
N ALA A 22 9.79 -48.26 -6.78
CA ALA A 22 10.13 -46.95 -6.20
C ALA A 22 8.94 -45.98 -6.13
N GLU A 23 8.04 -46.04 -7.10
CA GLU A 23 6.81 -45.23 -7.17
C GLU A 23 5.81 -45.60 -6.08
N GLU A 24 5.69 -46.90 -5.77
CA GLU A 24 4.79 -47.43 -4.75
C GLU A 24 5.31 -47.13 -3.35
N PHE A 25 6.63 -47.19 -3.15
CA PHE A 25 7.29 -46.75 -1.93
C PHE A 25 7.09 -45.25 -1.70
N GLN A 26 7.27 -44.41 -2.72
CA GLN A 26 7.03 -42.98 -2.62
C GLN A 26 5.57 -42.67 -2.27
N ARG A 27 4.62 -43.40 -2.85
CA ARG A 27 3.20 -43.25 -2.53
C ARG A 27 2.92 -43.61 -1.08
N VAL A 28 3.38 -44.77 -0.59
CA VAL A 28 3.19 -45.21 0.80
C VAL A 28 3.83 -44.24 1.79
N LEU A 29 5.05 -43.77 1.49
CA LEU A 29 5.73 -42.76 2.30
C LEU A 29 4.96 -41.43 2.32
N THR A 30 4.41 -41.00 1.19
CA THR A 30 3.62 -39.78 1.10
C THR A 30 2.33 -39.89 1.91
N VAL A 31 1.60 -41.00 1.77
CA VAL A 31 0.39 -41.27 2.57
C VAL A 31 0.72 -41.30 4.06
N TRP A 32 1.80 -41.97 4.47
CA TRP A 32 2.21 -42.01 5.88
C TRP A 32 2.60 -40.62 6.41
N LEU A 33 3.31 -39.81 5.62
CA LEU A 33 3.65 -38.42 5.97
C LEU A 33 2.42 -37.51 6.05
N GLU A 34 1.39 -37.78 5.24
CA GLU A 34 0.10 -37.09 5.30
C GLU A 34 -0.70 -37.52 6.54
N GLU A 35 -0.79 -38.82 6.83
CA GLU A 35 -1.50 -39.38 8.00
C GLU A 35 -0.87 -38.93 9.32
N LYS A 36 0.46 -38.86 9.40
CA LYS A 36 1.16 -38.33 10.59
C LYS A 36 1.15 -36.80 10.66
N GLY A 37 0.52 -36.11 9.71
CA GLY A 37 0.44 -34.64 9.65
C GLY A 37 1.77 -33.94 9.36
N LEU A 38 2.84 -34.69 9.13
CA LEU A 38 4.19 -34.17 8.86
C LEU A 38 4.23 -33.37 7.56
N LEU A 39 3.50 -33.79 6.52
CA LEU A 39 3.45 -33.06 5.26
C LEU A 39 2.72 -31.72 5.41
N ALA A 40 1.64 -31.67 6.19
CA ALA A 40 0.92 -30.43 6.50
C ALA A 40 1.78 -29.48 7.33
N ASN A 41 2.51 -30.00 8.31
CA ASN A 41 3.46 -29.24 9.13
C ASN A 41 4.61 -28.70 8.30
N LEU A 42 5.20 -29.51 7.42
CA LEU A 42 6.29 -29.10 6.53
C LEU A 42 5.83 -28.04 5.53
N LYS A 43 4.65 -28.22 4.90
CA LYS A 43 4.05 -27.23 4.01
C LYS A 43 3.78 -25.92 4.74
N SER A 44 3.28 -25.97 5.97
CA SER A 44 3.02 -24.78 6.79
C SER A 44 4.32 -24.07 7.18
N TYR A 45 5.34 -24.82 7.59
CA TYR A 45 6.67 -24.29 7.91
C TYR A 45 7.36 -23.65 6.70
N MET A 46 7.31 -24.30 5.54
CA MET A 46 7.84 -23.77 4.28
C MET A 46 7.12 -22.50 3.84
N LYS A 47 5.77 -22.49 3.87
CA LYS A 47 4.96 -21.30 3.56
C LYS A 47 5.30 -20.15 4.52
N PHE A 48 5.46 -20.45 5.80
CA PHE A 48 5.86 -19.48 6.79
C PHE A 48 7.26 -18.91 6.50
N GLN A 49 8.25 -19.75 6.24
CA GLN A 49 9.61 -19.34 5.86
C GLN A 49 9.60 -18.42 4.63
N MET A 50 8.84 -18.78 3.60
CA MET A 50 8.67 -17.97 2.40
C MET A 50 8.06 -16.60 2.73
N ILE A 51 6.97 -16.57 3.49
CA ILE A 51 6.32 -15.31 3.91
C ILE A 51 7.31 -14.44 4.71
N ASN A 52 8.09 -15.03 5.62
CA ASN A 52 9.05 -14.29 6.44
C ASN A 52 10.25 -13.76 5.63
N MET A 53 10.76 -14.54 4.67
CA MET A 53 11.80 -14.07 3.76
C MET A 53 11.28 -12.92 2.89
N LEU A 54 10.06 -13.04 2.37
CA LEU A 54 9.41 -11.99 1.58
C LEU A 54 9.08 -10.75 2.42
N ARG A 55 8.82 -10.91 3.73
CA ARG A 55 8.46 -9.83 4.67
C ARG A 55 9.49 -8.71 4.73
N ASN A 56 10.78 -9.04 4.63
CA ASN A 56 11.88 -8.08 4.73
C ASN A 56 12.30 -7.48 3.38
N THR A 57 11.73 -7.97 2.27
CA THR A 57 11.99 -7.44 0.93
C THR A 57 11.29 -6.10 0.70
N VAL A 58 11.68 -5.37 -0.35
CA VAL A 58 11.03 -4.11 -0.76
C VAL A 58 9.54 -4.33 -1.02
N MET A 59 9.17 -5.48 -1.59
CA MET A 59 7.78 -5.88 -1.84
C MET A 59 7.00 -6.10 -0.53
N GLY A 60 7.56 -6.84 0.43
CA GLY A 60 6.96 -7.02 1.76
C GLY A 60 6.82 -5.71 2.55
N LYS A 61 7.82 -4.84 2.48
CA LYS A 61 7.80 -3.49 3.11
C LYS A 61 6.74 -2.58 2.49
N ASN A 62 6.51 -2.67 1.17
CA ASN A 62 5.49 -1.89 0.47
C ASN A 62 4.06 -2.39 0.76
N LEU A 63 3.87 -3.71 0.91
CA LEU A 63 2.61 -4.30 1.39
C LEU A 63 2.29 -3.88 2.82
N ARG A 64 3.31 -3.80 3.69
CA ARG A 64 3.16 -3.33 5.08
C ARG A 64 2.84 -1.84 5.18
N LYS A 65 3.40 -1.01 4.29
CA LYS A 65 3.07 0.43 4.22
C LYS A 65 1.62 0.68 3.77
N LYS A 66 1.07 -0.17 2.89
CA LYS A 66 -0.35 -0.11 2.49
C LYS A 66 -1.31 -0.62 3.57
N SER A 67 -0.88 -1.56 4.42
CA SER A 67 -1.67 -2.14 5.52
C SER A 67 -1.37 -1.55 6.90
N SER A 68 -0.65 -0.42 6.96
CA SER A 68 -0.42 0.36 8.18
C SER A 68 -1.67 1.15 8.60
N GLU A 69 -2.84 0.50 8.62
CA GLU A 69 -3.96 1.02 9.39
C GLU A 69 -3.62 0.83 10.87
N VAL A 70 -3.51 1.96 11.58
CA VAL A 70 -3.32 1.94 13.03
C VAL A 70 -4.65 1.49 13.64
N PHE A 71 -4.78 0.19 13.90
CA PHE A 71 -5.95 -0.35 14.60
C PHE A 71 -6.04 0.25 16.00
N SER A 72 -7.24 0.66 16.39
CA SER A 72 -7.51 1.05 17.79
C SER A 72 -7.29 -0.14 18.73
N LEU A 73 -7.03 0.12 20.01
CA LEU A 73 -6.84 -0.95 21.00
C LEU A 73 -8.07 -1.88 21.10
N ALA A 74 -9.28 -1.35 20.91
CA ALA A 74 -10.50 -2.14 20.86
C ALA A 74 -10.55 -3.06 19.62
N GLN A 75 -10.11 -2.56 18.46
CA GLN A 75 -10.01 -3.39 17.24
C GLN A 75 -8.97 -4.48 17.40
N GLN A 76 -7.82 -4.17 18.01
CA GLN A 76 -6.80 -5.18 18.31
C GLN A 76 -7.31 -6.26 19.28
N ALA A 77 -8.06 -5.87 20.31
CA ALA A 77 -8.71 -6.80 21.23
C ALA A 77 -9.71 -7.73 20.51
N LEU A 78 -10.51 -7.19 19.59
CA LEU A 78 -11.43 -7.99 18.75
C LEU A 78 -10.66 -8.95 17.84
N HIS A 79 -9.57 -8.49 17.22
CA HIS A 79 -8.74 -9.35 16.39
C HIS A 79 -8.11 -10.50 17.18
N LEU A 80 -7.70 -10.26 18.43
CA LEU A 80 -7.21 -11.29 19.34
C LEU A 80 -8.30 -12.31 19.70
N ILE A 81 -9.53 -11.87 19.95
CA ILE A 81 -10.68 -12.74 20.22
C ILE A 81 -10.98 -13.66 19.02
N VAL A 82 -10.98 -13.09 17.80
CA VAL A 82 -11.21 -13.86 16.57
C VAL A 82 -10.05 -14.82 16.30
N ALA A 83 -8.82 -14.37 16.50
CA ALA A 83 -7.62 -15.19 16.38
C ALA A 83 -7.67 -16.41 17.30
N GLU A 84 -8.03 -16.21 18.58
CA GLU A 84 -8.23 -17.30 19.53
C GLU A 84 -9.30 -18.29 19.07
N TYR A 85 -10.43 -17.77 18.61
CA TYR A 85 -11.53 -18.61 18.14
C TYR A 85 -11.11 -19.50 16.97
N LEU A 86 -10.48 -18.92 15.96
CA LEU A 86 -10.02 -19.66 14.77
C LEU A 86 -8.93 -20.67 15.14
N TRP A 87 -8.07 -20.31 16.09
CA TRP A 87 -7.03 -21.17 16.62
C TRP A 87 -7.62 -22.40 17.34
N GLN A 88 -8.48 -22.19 18.35
CA GLN A 88 -9.06 -23.27 19.15
C GLN A 88 -9.98 -24.19 18.34
N ASN A 89 -10.65 -23.68 17.30
CA ASN A 89 -11.50 -24.48 16.40
C ASN A 89 -10.75 -25.10 15.21
N GLN A 90 -9.41 -25.08 15.20
CA GLN A 90 -8.56 -25.69 14.18
C GLN A 90 -8.80 -25.15 12.75
N CYS A 91 -9.25 -23.91 12.61
CA CYS A 91 -9.46 -23.25 11.32
C CYS A 91 -8.14 -22.70 10.75
N GLN A 92 -7.13 -23.56 10.54
CA GLN A 92 -5.75 -23.15 10.22
C GLN A 92 -5.66 -22.30 8.94
N PHE A 93 -6.41 -22.65 7.90
CA PHE A 93 -6.44 -21.89 6.65
C PHE A 93 -6.98 -20.46 6.87
N THR A 94 -8.15 -20.36 7.49
CA THR A 94 -8.80 -19.09 7.81
C THR A 94 -7.95 -18.25 8.76
N PHE A 95 -7.32 -18.89 9.75
CA PHE A 95 -6.40 -18.24 10.68
C PHE A 95 -5.16 -17.67 9.99
N SER A 96 -4.56 -18.41 9.06
CA SER A 96 -3.40 -17.95 8.28
C SER A 96 -3.76 -16.76 7.41
N LEU A 97 -4.92 -16.81 6.74
CA LEU A 97 -5.40 -15.71 5.91
C LEU A 97 -5.66 -14.47 6.78
N PHE A 98 -6.44 -14.64 7.85
CA PHE A 98 -6.74 -13.60 8.83
C PHE A 98 -5.47 -12.98 9.42
N SER A 99 -4.48 -13.79 9.78
CA SER A 99 -3.19 -13.34 10.31
C SER A 99 -2.41 -12.46 9.34
N SER A 100 -2.51 -12.75 8.04
CA SER A 100 -1.85 -11.98 6.98
C SER A 100 -2.57 -10.67 6.67
N GLU A 101 -3.91 -10.65 6.73
CA GLU A 101 -4.71 -9.45 6.44
C GLU A 101 -4.67 -8.45 7.59
N VAL A 102 -4.76 -8.95 8.83
CA VAL A 102 -4.81 -8.13 10.05
C VAL A 102 -3.42 -7.78 10.58
N ASN A 103 -2.36 -8.37 10.01
CA ASN A 103 -0.98 -8.25 10.51
C ASN A 103 -0.88 -8.56 12.02
N LEU A 104 -1.35 -9.75 12.44
CA LEU A 104 -1.37 -10.18 13.85
C LEU A 104 0.02 -10.15 14.53
N THR A 105 1.10 -10.14 13.76
CA THR A 105 2.49 -9.93 14.21
C THR A 105 2.76 -8.55 14.84
N ASN A 106 1.90 -7.55 14.56
CA ASN A 106 1.96 -6.24 15.22
C ASN A 106 1.29 -6.25 16.60
N VAL A 107 0.40 -7.22 16.86
CA VAL A 107 -0.41 -7.32 18.08
C VAL A 107 0.17 -8.39 19.03
N MET A 108 0.78 -9.45 18.51
CA MET A 108 1.48 -10.47 19.28
C MET A 108 2.92 -10.67 18.80
N PRO A 109 3.90 -10.86 19.71
CA PRO A 109 5.28 -11.16 19.32
C PRO A 109 5.33 -12.48 18.55
N ASP A 110 6.09 -12.51 17.45
CA ASP A 110 6.26 -13.66 16.55
C ASP A 110 6.45 -14.98 17.34
N SER A 111 7.27 -14.98 18.41
CA SER A 111 7.54 -16.14 19.27
C SER A 111 6.29 -16.85 19.84
N LYS A 112 5.24 -16.12 20.22
CA LYS A 112 4.00 -16.73 20.73
C LYS A 112 3.16 -17.30 19.59
N LEU A 113 3.08 -16.59 18.46
CA LEU A 113 2.46 -17.08 17.22
C LEU A 113 3.07 -18.40 16.74
N PHE A 114 4.39 -18.56 16.86
CA PHE A 114 5.09 -19.81 16.56
C PHE A 114 4.81 -20.93 17.56
N SER A 115 4.76 -20.61 18.87
CA SER A 115 4.43 -21.57 19.91
C SER A 115 3.06 -22.18 19.67
N PHE A 116 2.09 -21.35 19.27
CA PHE A 116 0.76 -21.82 18.90
C PHE A 116 0.85 -22.78 17.72
N MET A 117 1.48 -22.41 16.60
CA MET A 117 1.54 -23.27 15.41
C MET A 117 2.20 -24.64 15.62
N ASN A 118 3.11 -24.79 16.60
CA ASN A 118 3.93 -25.99 16.76
C ASN A 118 3.57 -26.85 17.98
N GLU A 119 2.99 -26.30 19.05
CA GLU A 119 2.73 -27.05 20.29
C GLU A 119 1.24 -27.12 20.58
N ARG A 120 0.65 -28.31 20.36
CA ARG A 120 -0.68 -28.67 20.84
C ARG A 120 -0.56 -29.16 22.28
N THR A 121 -0.85 -28.30 23.23
CA THR A 121 -1.22 -28.70 24.59
C THR A 121 -2.74 -28.59 24.69
N ASP A 122 -3.42 -29.74 24.81
CA ASP A 122 -4.88 -29.88 24.66
C ASP A 122 -5.75 -29.09 25.68
N ASN A 123 -5.17 -28.23 26.52
CA ASN A 123 -5.91 -27.41 27.49
C ASN A 123 -5.26 -26.05 27.78
N GLU A 124 -4.30 -25.59 26.98
CA GLU A 124 -3.63 -24.32 27.25
C GLU A 124 -4.45 -23.16 26.69
N LYS A 125 -5.00 -22.35 27.59
CA LYS A 125 -5.76 -21.15 27.24
C LYS A 125 -4.81 -20.12 26.61
N MET A 126 -5.24 -19.51 25.50
CA MET A 126 -4.43 -18.54 24.76
C MET A 126 -4.13 -17.29 25.60
N PHE A 127 -5.07 -16.92 26.48
CA PHE A 127 -4.95 -15.74 27.32
C PHE A 127 -4.88 -16.11 28.80
N ASP A 128 -3.87 -15.59 29.49
CA ASP A 128 -3.87 -15.59 30.95
C ASP A 128 -4.98 -14.69 31.51
N LYS A 129 -5.28 -14.84 32.80
CA LYS A 129 -6.35 -14.09 33.48
C LYS A 129 -6.20 -12.57 33.34
N ASN A 130 -4.99 -12.04 33.35
CA ASN A 130 -4.76 -10.59 33.26
C ASN A 130 -5.02 -10.09 31.83
N ASN A 131 -4.59 -10.84 30.83
CA ASN A 131 -4.83 -10.53 29.43
C ASN A 131 -6.32 -10.59 29.08
N VAL A 132 -7.06 -11.61 29.56
CA VAL A 132 -8.52 -11.67 29.38
C VAL A 132 -9.19 -10.45 30.00
N VAL A 133 -8.79 -10.05 31.20
CA VAL A 133 -9.32 -8.86 31.88
C VAL A 133 -9.12 -7.60 31.02
N HIS A 134 -7.92 -7.39 30.48
CA HIS A 134 -7.63 -6.23 29.65
C HIS A 134 -8.36 -6.27 28.31
N ILE A 135 -8.45 -7.42 27.66
CA ILE A 135 -9.20 -7.61 26.42
C ILE A 135 -10.68 -7.27 26.65
N LEU A 136 -11.28 -7.76 27.74
CA LEU A 136 -12.67 -7.48 28.08
C LEU A 136 -12.92 -6.00 28.39
N GLU A 137 -12.01 -5.33 29.10
CA GLU A 137 -12.08 -3.87 29.32
C GLU A 137 -12.06 -3.09 28.01
N LEU A 138 -11.19 -3.47 27.07
CA LEU A 138 -11.06 -2.83 25.75
C LEU A 138 -12.28 -3.06 24.85
N VAL A 139 -12.99 -4.17 25.01
CA VAL A 139 -14.24 -4.49 24.29
C VAL A 139 -15.46 -3.81 24.94
N GLY A 140 -15.30 -3.20 26.12
CA GLY A 140 -16.33 -2.40 26.79
C GLY A 140 -16.98 -3.06 28.00
N PHE A 141 -16.44 -4.19 28.48
CA PHE A 141 -16.91 -4.81 29.73
C PHE A 141 -16.11 -4.26 30.92
N SER A 142 -16.74 -3.40 31.71
CA SER A 142 -16.16 -2.91 32.97
C SER A 142 -16.04 -4.05 33.99
N LYS A 143 -14.96 -4.06 34.78
CA LYS A 143 -14.74 -4.96 35.92
C LYS A 143 -15.86 -4.94 36.96
N GLN A 144 -16.63 -3.87 37.00
CA GLN A 144 -17.74 -3.66 37.93
C GLN A 144 -19.05 -4.34 37.47
N ASN A 145 -19.09 -4.87 36.24
CA ASN A 145 -20.27 -5.51 35.69
C ASN A 145 -20.38 -6.96 36.18
N ALA A 146 -21.56 -7.39 36.66
CA ALA A 146 -21.83 -8.78 37.03
C ALA A 146 -21.56 -9.77 35.86
N GLN A 147 -21.75 -9.31 34.61
CA GLN A 147 -21.45 -10.07 33.40
C GLN A 147 -19.95 -10.32 33.20
N PHE A 148 -19.09 -9.45 33.72
CA PHE A 148 -17.64 -9.60 33.62
C PHE A 148 -17.14 -10.81 34.41
N SER A 149 -17.63 -10.98 35.65
CA SER A 149 -17.30 -12.16 36.47
C SER A 149 -17.85 -13.45 35.86
N LYS A 150 -19.05 -13.38 35.24
CA LYS A 150 -19.64 -14.50 34.52
C LYS A 150 -18.81 -14.90 33.28
N LEU A 151 -18.34 -13.92 32.49
CA LEU A 151 -17.44 -14.12 31.34
C LEU A 151 -16.15 -14.83 31.75
N LEU A 152 -15.46 -14.31 32.77
CA LEU A 152 -14.21 -14.90 33.26
C LEU A 152 -14.44 -16.35 33.70
N ARG A 153 -15.52 -16.60 34.44
CA ARG A 153 -15.87 -17.95 34.87
C ARG A 153 -16.13 -18.89 33.68
N LEU A 154 -16.94 -18.47 32.71
CA LEU A 154 -17.24 -19.28 31.51
C LEU A 154 -16.02 -19.58 30.65
N TYR A 155 -15.07 -18.64 30.57
CA TYR A 155 -13.84 -18.80 29.82
C TYR A 155 -12.89 -19.81 30.46
N PHE A 156 -12.75 -19.81 31.79
CA PHE A 156 -11.82 -20.69 32.51
C PHE A 156 -12.42 -22.05 32.91
N GLU A 157 -13.73 -22.16 33.12
CA GLU A 157 -14.37 -23.42 33.55
C GLU A 157 -14.69 -24.39 32.40
N LYS A 158 -14.85 -23.87 31.18
CA LYS A 158 -15.15 -24.68 29.99
C LYS A 158 -14.06 -24.46 28.95
N ASN A 159 -13.81 -25.44 28.07
CA ASN A 159 -12.99 -25.25 26.86
C ASN A 159 -13.71 -24.36 25.81
N ASN A 160 -14.22 -23.21 26.27
CA ASN A 160 -14.84 -22.19 25.46
C ASN A 160 -13.79 -21.15 25.04
N THR A 161 -13.97 -20.66 23.82
CA THR A 161 -13.30 -19.46 23.30
C THR A 161 -13.90 -18.21 23.95
N LEU A 162 -13.15 -17.12 24.01
CA LEU A 162 -13.66 -15.85 24.52
C LEU A 162 -14.82 -15.34 23.64
N LEU A 163 -14.77 -15.59 22.33
CA LEU A 163 -15.84 -15.25 21.39
C LEU A 163 -17.16 -15.96 21.73
N ASN A 164 -17.14 -17.26 21.99
CA ASN A 164 -18.33 -18.01 22.36
C ASN A 164 -18.91 -17.52 23.70
N CYS A 165 -18.06 -17.17 24.66
CA CYS A 165 -18.49 -16.62 25.93
C CYS A 165 -19.21 -15.27 25.76
N LEU A 166 -18.68 -14.41 24.89
CA LEU A 166 -19.29 -13.12 24.55
C LEU A 166 -20.64 -13.30 23.86
N VAL A 167 -20.72 -14.17 22.85
CA VAL A 167 -21.98 -14.44 22.14
C VAL A 167 -23.05 -14.95 23.10
N ASN A 168 -22.71 -15.93 23.96
CA ASN A 168 -23.66 -16.50 24.91
C ASN A 168 -24.23 -15.46 25.87
N ILE A 169 -23.40 -14.56 26.41
CA ILE A 169 -23.86 -13.52 27.33
C ILE A 169 -24.68 -12.44 26.63
N LEU A 170 -24.33 -12.10 25.39
CA LEU A 170 -25.16 -11.21 24.57
C LEU A 170 -26.53 -11.82 24.27
N SER A 171 -26.61 -13.14 24.09
CA SER A 171 -27.88 -13.86 23.92
C SER A 171 -28.72 -13.92 25.18
N GLU A 172 -28.12 -14.07 26.37
CA GLU A 172 -28.85 -14.14 27.65
C GLU A 172 -29.39 -12.78 28.12
N ASN A 173 -28.72 -11.66 27.84
CA ASN A 173 -29.19 -10.33 28.24
C ASN A 173 -30.44 -9.86 27.45
N TYR A 174 -30.79 -10.56 26.36
CA TYR A 174 -31.92 -10.19 25.52
C TYR A 174 -33.24 -10.86 25.92
N THR A 175 -33.21 -11.90 26.76
CA THR A 175 -34.43 -12.58 27.23
C THR A 175 -35.15 -11.82 28.35
N ASP A 176 -34.52 -10.83 28.98
CA ASP A 176 -35.05 -10.08 30.13
C ASP A 176 -35.76 -8.76 29.75
N ILE A 177 -35.82 -8.40 28.45
CA ILE A 177 -36.61 -7.26 27.95
C ILE A 177 -37.99 -7.79 27.50
N GLN A 178 -38.75 -8.36 28.42
CA GLN A 178 -40.17 -8.63 28.24
C GLN A 178 -40.98 -7.61 29.04
N ASP A 179 -41.18 -6.43 28.47
CA ASP A 179 -42.28 -5.54 28.87
C ASP A 179 -43.10 -5.24 27.60
N PRO A 180 -44.16 -6.04 27.31
CA PRO A 180 -44.84 -6.02 26.02
C PRO A 180 -45.68 -4.76 25.76
N GLU A 181 -45.87 -3.89 26.75
CA GLU A 181 -46.86 -2.81 26.68
C GLU A 181 -46.31 -1.45 26.19
N LYS A 182 -45.02 -1.33 25.86
CA LYS A 182 -44.43 -0.07 25.35
C LYS A 182 -43.86 -0.12 23.92
N CYS A 183 -44.09 -1.19 23.17
CA CYS A 183 -43.85 -1.19 21.73
C CYS A 183 -45.06 -0.62 21.01
N THR A 184 -45.16 0.71 21.02
CA THR A 184 -46.09 1.46 20.16
C THR A 184 -45.95 1.01 18.72
N GLU A 185 -47.11 0.72 18.13
CA GLU A 185 -47.39 0.48 16.73
C GLU A 185 -46.44 1.27 15.81
N PHE A 186 -45.55 0.55 15.12
CA PHE A 186 -44.85 1.08 13.96
C PHE A 186 -45.54 0.54 12.71
N GLU A 187 -46.45 1.37 12.19
CA GLU A 187 -47.03 1.22 10.88
C GLU A 187 -45.92 1.06 9.83
N GLN A 188 -46.15 0.11 8.91
CA GLN A 188 -45.36 -0.11 7.71
C GLN A 188 -45.45 1.14 6.82
N LYS A 189 -44.57 2.13 7.04
CA LYS A 189 -44.22 3.09 6.00
C LYS A 189 -43.06 2.51 5.19
N ASP A 190 -43.36 2.27 3.92
CA ASP A 190 -42.48 2.10 2.77
C ASP A 190 -41.00 1.90 3.12
N ILE A 191 -40.63 0.64 3.35
CA ILE A 191 -39.23 0.21 3.37
C ILE A 191 -38.80 0.11 1.90
N GLU A 192 -38.31 1.21 1.33
CA GLU A 192 -37.73 1.30 -0.03
C GLU A 192 -36.37 0.57 -0.15
N ASP A 193 -35.83 0.04 0.95
CA ASP A 193 -34.51 -0.58 0.94
C ASP A 193 -34.58 -2.05 0.49
N ASP A 194 -34.14 -2.30 -0.74
CA ASP A 194 -34.13 -3.61 -1.42
C ASP A 194 -33.38 -4.67 -0.58
N PHE A 195 -32.38 -4.25 0.21
CA PHE A 195 -31.69 -5.09 1.17
C PHE A 195 -32.59 -5.58 2.30
N LEU A 196 -33.33 -4.68 2.97
CA LEU A 196 -34.25 -5.05 4.06
C LEU A 196 -35.40 -5.91 3.54
N GLN A 197 -35.88 -5.63 2.32
CA GLN A 197 -36.87 -6.47 1.63
C GLN A 197 -36.34 -7.89 1.38
N ASN A 198 -35.09 -8.03 0.94
CA ASN A 198 -34.48 -9.34 0.69
C ASN A 198 -34.20 -10.12 1.98
N VAL A 199 -33.79 -9.43 3.05
CA VAL A 199 -33.66 -10.02 4.40
C VAL A 199 -35.03 -10.49 4.92
N LEU A 200 -36.08 -9.68 4.73
CA LEU A 200 -37.45 -10.06 5.08
C LEU A 200 -37.94 -11.28 4.29
N LYS A 201 -37.64 -11.36 2.99
CA LYS A 201 -37.94 -12.53 2.16
C LYS A 201 -37.19 -13.78 2.63
N ALA A 202 -35.91 -13.66 2.98
CA ALA A 202 -35.10 -14.75 3.50
C ALA A 202 -35.59 -15.26 4.86
N PHE A 203 -36.10 -14.38 5.72
CA PHE A 203 -36.70 -14.82 6.98
C PHE A 203 -38.06 -15.48 6.79
N ARG A 204 -38.86 -15.05 5.81
CA ARG A 204 -40.12 -15.71 5.47
C ARG A 204 -39.94 -17.13 4.94
N THR A 205 -38.82 -17.42 4.25
CA THR A 205 -38.49 -18.78 3.81
C THR A 205 -37.90 -19.64 4.91
N SER A 206 -37.40 -19.04 5.99
CA SER A 206 -36.93 -19.77 7.17
C SER A 206 -38.10 -20.11 8.12
N HIS A 207 -38.18 -21.35 8.60
CA HIS A 207 -39.17 -21.79 9.61
C HIS A 207 -38.86 -21.25 11.03
N LEU A 208 -38.47 -19.98 11.15
CA LEU A 208 -38.27 -19.32 12.43
C LEU A 208 -39.61 -18.90 13.03
N GLN A 209 -39.73 -18.97 14.36
CA GLN A 209 -40.89 -18.42 15.07
C GLN A 209 -41.05 -16.92 14.80
N THR A 210 -42.30 -16.47 14.64
CA THR A 210 -42.66 -15.10 14.26
C THR A 210 -42.06 -14.04 15.19
N ASP A 211 -41.96 -14.33 16.48
CA ASP A 211 -41.39 -13.38 17.46
C ASP A 211 -39.89 -13.22 17.29
N VAL A 212 -39.18 -14.33 17.02
CA VAL A 212 -37.74 -14.33 16.71
C VAL A 212 -37.48 -13.57 15.40
N GLN A 213 -38.33 -13.75 14.38
CA GLN A 213 -38.22 -13.00 13.13
C GLN A 213 -38.37 -11.50 13.35
N LYS A 214 -39.39 -11.07 14.11
CA LYS A 214 -39.61 -9.65 14.44
C LYS A 214 -38.41 -9.03 15.17
N GLN A 215 -37.83 -9.76 16.12
CA GLN A 215 -36.64 -9.30 16.86
C GLN A 215 -35.41 -9.18 15.95
N LEU A 216 -35.15 -10.17 15.10
CA LEU A 216 -34.05 -10.12 14.13
C LEU A 216 -34.17 -8.94 13.18
N ILE A 217 -35.38 -8.68 12.67
CA ILE A 217 -35.63 -7.54 11.79
C ILE A 217 -35.35 -6.22 12.51
N HIS A 218 -35.79 -6.09 13.77
CA HIS A 218 -35.54 -4.91 14.58
C HIS A 218 -34.03 -4.66 14.77
N HIS A 219 -33.26 -5.70 15.11
CA HIS A 219 -31.80 -5.57 15.28
C HIS A 219 -31.08 -5.25 13.99
N ILE A 220 -31.48 -5.86 12.88
CA ILE A 220 -30.88 -5.58 11.58
C ILE A 220 -31.12 -4.12 11.19
N LYS A 221 -32.34 -3.60 11.42
CA LYS A 221 -32.63 -2.17 11.23
C LYS A 221 -31.79 -1.28 12.13
N LEU A 222 -31.70 -1.58 13.43
CA LEU A 222 -30.90 -0.80 14.36
C LEU A 222 -29.40 -0.78 13.96
N CYS A 223 -28.85 -1.94 13.60
CA CYS A 223 -27.47 -2.06 13.12
C CYS A 223 -27.26 -1.29 11.81
N TYR A 224 -28.22 -1.33 10.91
CA TYR A 224 -28.20 -0.58 9.66
C TYR A 224 -28.20 0.93 9.92
N ASP A 225 -29.12 1.43 10.76
CA ASP A 225 -29.20 2.85 11.12
C ASP A 225 -27.92 3.34 11.80
N LEU A 226 -27.32 2.52 12.69
CA LEU A 226 -26.04 2.84 13.32
C LEU A 226 -24.90 2.87 12.29
N LYS A 227 -24.88 1.94 11.34
CA LYS A 227 -23.93 1.93 10.22
C LYS A 227 -24.08 3.18 9.35
N VAL A 228 -25.31 3.55 8.99
CA VAL A 228 -25.61 4.76 8.21
C VAL A 228 -25.13 6.00 8.94
N LYS A 229 -25.50 6.18 10.21
CA LYS A 229 -25.03 7.32 11.03
C LYS A 229 -23.51 7.37 11.17
N THR A 230 -22.86 6.21 11.30
CA THR A 230 -21.40 6.13 11.37
C THR A 230 -20.77 6.56 10.04
N PHE A 231 -21.34 6.10 8.92
CA PHE A 231 -20.90 6.47 7.58
C PHE A 231 -21.11 7.96 7.32
N GLU A 232 -22.27 8.52 7.66
CA GLU A 232 -22.54 9.96 7.60
C GLU A 232 -21.51 10.76 8.41
N SER A 233 -21.21 10.34 9.64
CA SER A 233 -20.17 10.97 10.47
C SER A 233 -18.79 10.93 9.80
N GLN A 234 -18.44 9.82 9.14
CA GLN A 234 -17.19 9.69 8.39
C GLN A 234 -17.17 10.62 7.17
N CYS A 235 -18.27 10.69 6.40
CA CYS A 235 -18.42 11.60 5.27
C CYS A 235 -18.27 13.06 5.72
N VAL A 236 -18.91 13.46 6.83
CA VAL A 236 -18.80 14.81 7.39
C VAL A 236 -17.35 15.11 7.82
N LYS A 237 -16.65 14.17 8.46
CA LYS A 237 -15.22 14.32 8.81
C LYS A 237 -14.36 14.50 7.56
N LEU A 238 -14.61 13.73 6.51
CA LEU A 238 -13.87 13.80 5.26
C LEU A 238 -14.11 15.12 4.53
N VAL A 239 -15.37 15.57 4.44
CA VAL A 239 -15.73 16.88 3.87
C VAL A 239 -15.05 18.01 4.65
N ASN A 240 -15.04 17.95 5.98
CA ASN A 240 -14.36 18.95 6.82
C ASN A 240 -12.84 18.94 6.61
N LYS A 241 -12.24 17.77 6.39
CA LYS A 241 -10.82 17.64 6.04
C LYS A 241 -10.52 18.32 4.71
N PHE A 242 -11.29 18.02 3.66
CA PHE A 242 -11.13 18.66 2.35
C PHE A 242 -11.36 20.17 2.41
N LYS A 243 -12.35 20.63 3.19
CA LYS A 243 -12.60 22.07 3.40
C LYS A 243 -11.40 22.78 4.04
N LYS A 244 -10.75 22.15 5.04
CA LYS A 244 -9.52 22.67 5.65
C LYS A 244 -8.37 22.73 4.64
N GLU A 245 -8.15 21.66 3.87
CA GLU A 245 -7.11 21.63 2.83
C GLU A 245 -7.33 22.70 1.76
N LEU A 246 -8.57 22.84 1.26
CA LEU A 246 -8.95 23.90 0.31
C LEU A 246 -8.67 25.30 0.85
N SER A 247 -9.03 25.58 2.11
CA SER A 247 -8.74 26.87 2.73
C SER A 247 -7.23 27.15 2.87
N GLY A 248 -6.43 26.11 3.09
CA GLY A 248 -4.97 26.18 3.11
C GLY A 248 -4.40 26.50 1.72
N HIS A 249 -4.90 25.83 0.68
CA HIS A 249 -4.52 26.11 -0.71
C HIS A 249 -4.89 27.52 -1.13
N GLU A 250 -6.09 27.99 -0.79
CA GLU A 250 -6.54 29.34 -1.11
C GLU A 250 -5.65 30.42 -0.45
N SER A 251 -5.25 30.19 0.81
CA SER A 251 -4.32 31.06 1.53
C SER A 251 -2.94 31.09 0.87
N LYS A 252 -2.44 29.95 0.38
CA LYS A 252 -1.17 29.86 -0.34
C LYS A 252 -1.23 30.57 -1.70
N ILE A 253 -2.33 30.41 -2.43
CA ILE A 253 -2.58 31.12 -3.70
C ILE A 253 -2.61 32.63 -3.47
N LYS A 254 -3.28 33.11 -2.41
CA LYS A 254 -3.29 34.54 -2.03
C LYS A 254 -1.88 35.07 -1.76
N LYS A 255 -1.05 34.33 -1.03
CA LYS A 255 0.36 34.70 -0.79
C LYS A 255 1.18 34.77 -2.09
N LEU A 256 1.08 33.76 -2.95
CA LEU A 256 1.77 33.72 -4.24
C LEU A 256 1.35 34.87 -5.16
N ASN A 257 0.04 35.17 -5.22
CA ASN A 257 -0.47 36.32 -5.96
C ASN A 257 0.03 37.66 -5.40
N GLY A 258 0.18 37.79 -4.08
CA GLY A 258 0.81 38.94 -3.45
C GLY A 258 2.27 39.12 -3.89
N GLN A 259 3.05 38.03 -3.89
CA GLN A 259 4.44 38.04 -4.36
C GLN A 259 4.55 38.37 -5.85
N LYS A 260 3.70 37.78 -6.70
CA LYS A 260 3.62 38.07 -8.13
C LYS A 260 3.38 39.57 -8.38
N LYS A 261 2.43 40.19 -7.68
CA LYS A 261 2.17 41.64 -7.79
C LYS A 261 3.37 42.49 -7.38
N CYS A 262 4.14 42.05 -6.37
CA CYS A 262 5.37 42.75 -5.96
C CYS A 262 6.45 42.68 -7.04
N LEU A 263 6.68 41.49 -7.60
CA LEU A 263 7.63 41.27 -8.70
C LEU A 263 7.24 42.06 -9.96
N GLU A 264 5.96 42.08 -10.32
CA GLU A 264 5.46 42.89 -11.45
C GLU A 264 5.75 44.38 -11.27
N LYS A 265 5.60 44.92 -10.05
CA LYS A 265 5.97 46.31 -9.75
C LYS A 265 7.47 46.56 -9.90
N GLN A 266 8.31 45.63 -9.43
CA GLN A 266 9.76 45.74 -9.56
C GLN A 266 10.19 45.69 -11.03
N ILE A 267 9.61 44.78 -11.83
CA ILE A 267 9.88 44.69 -13.28
C ILE A 267 9.51 46.00 -13.97
N LYS A 268 8.34 46.58 -13.66
CA LYS A 268 7.94 47.89 -14.23
C LYS A 268 8.93 49.01 -13.87
N LYS A 269 9.43 49.02 -12.62
CA LYS A 269 10.45 49.99 -12.19
C LYS A 269 11.75 49.82 -12.98
N ILE A 270 12.26 48.60 -13.09
CA ILE A 270 13.47 48.28 -13.86
C ILE A 270 13.29 48.62 -15.35
N GLN A 271 12.09 48.41 -15.91
CA GLN A 271 11.80 48.78 -17.29
C GLN A 271 11.84 50.30 -17.48
N SER A 272 11.26 51.08 -16.56
CA SER A 272 11.34 52.54 -16.62
C SER A 272 12.76 53.07 -16.48
N GLU A 273 13.56 52.50 -15.56
CA GLU A 273 14.97 52.85 -15.38
C GLU A 273 15.79 52.52 -16.64
N ASN A 274 15.58 51.35 -17.24
CA ASN A 274 16.23 50.99 -18.51
C ASN A 274 15.86 51.91 -19.67
N LEU A 275 14.62 52.42 -19.70
CA LEU A 275 14.17 53.35 -20.73
C LEU A 275 14.90 54.69 -20.61
N ILE A 276 15.06 55.18 -19.38
CA ILE A 276 15.84 56.39 -19.08
C ILE A 276 17.32 56.19 -19.46
N LEU A 277 17.91 55.06 -19.09
CA LEU A 277 19.31 54.75 -19.43
C LEU A 277 19.52 54.67 -20.95
N ARG A 278 18.57 54.09 -21.70
CA ARG A 278 18.61 54.07 -23.17
C ARG A 278 18.54 55.47 -23.77
N ASP A 279 17.61 56.31 -23.30
CA ASP A 279 17.49 57.71 -23.76
C ASP A 279 18.78 58.52 -23.47
N GLN A 280 19.36 58.34 -22.27
CA GLN A 280 20.65 58.93 -21.92
C GLN A 280 21.78 58.45 -22.84
N SER A 281 21.82 57.15 -23.16
CA SER A 281 22.83 56.60 -24.09
C SER A 281 22.68 57.10 -25.53
N GLN A 282 21.46 57.46 -25.95
CA GLN A 282 21.19 57.98 -27.30
C GLN A 282 21.53 59.47 -27.42
N LYS A 283 21.51 60.21 -26.31
CA LYS A 283 21.95 61.62 -26.24
C LYS A 283 23.47 61.80 -26.28
N ILE A 284 24.24 60.71 -26.20
CA ILE A 284 25.69 60.74 -26.42
C ILE A 284 25.92 60.90 -27.93
N PRO A 285 26.61 61.96 -28.41
CA PRO A 285 26.86 62.19 -29.83
C PRO A 285 27.54 60.97 -30.48
N GLU A 286 27.10 60.58 -31.67
CA GLU A 286 27.63 59.42 -32.40
C GLU A 286 29.15 59.49 -32.60
N ASN A 287 29.71 60.69 -32.79
CA ASN A 287 31.16 60.91 -32.86
C ASN A 287 31.87 60.61 -31.53
N THR A 288 31.24 60.86 -30.37
CA THR A 288 31.81 60.52 -29.06
C THR A 288 31.61 59.04 -28.74
N ARG A 289 30.54 58.42 -29.23
CA ARG A 289 30.25 56.99 -29.08
C ARG A 289 31.23 56.12 -29.86
N ASN A 290 31.53 56.48 -31.10
CA ASN A 290 32.51 55.77 -31.93
C ASN A 290 33.94 55.99 -31.43
N VAL A 291 34.31 57.21 -31.00
CA VAL A 291 35.62 57.47 -30.38
C VAL A 291 35.76 56.75 -29.04
N LEU A 292 34.72 56.66 -28.20
CA LEU A 292 34.76 55.88 -26.97
C LEU A 292 34.81 54.37 -27.24
N VAL A 293 34.09 53.86 -28.23
CA VAL A 293 34.08 52.41 -28.54
C VAL A 293 35.38 51.98 -29.21
N GLU A 294 35.94 52.74 -30.14
CA GLU A 294 37.27 52.47 -30.74
C GLU A 294 38.39 52.67 -29.71
N HIS A 295 38.37 53.73 -28.90
CA HIS A 295 39.37 53.93 -27.85
C HIS A 295 39.27 52.89 -26.71
N TYR A 296 38.08 52.35 -26.41
CA TYR A 296 37.93 51.26 -25.42
C TYR A 296 38.23 49.88 -26.01
N LEU A 297 37.95 49.62 -27.29
CA LEU A 297 38.22 48.30 -27.88
C LEU A 297 39.69 48.14 -28.32
N GLU A 298 40.37 49.22 -28.70
CA GLU A 298 41.80 49.16 -29.06
C GLU A 298 42.74 49.24 -27.84
N ASN A 299 42.29 49.80 -26.70
CA ASN A 299 43.12 49.91 -25.49
C ASN A 299 42.74 48.99 -24.32
N ILE A 300 41.66 48.19 -24.40
CA ILE A 300 41.44 47.12 -23.42
C ILE A 300 42.19 45.87 -23.88
N ASN A 301 43.49 45.84 -23.57
CA ASN A 301 44.11 44.59 -23.18
C ASN A 301 43.57 44.28 -21.76
N PRO A 302 42.74 43.25 -21.56
CA PRO A 302 42.02 43.02 -20.29
C PRO A 302 42.94 42.70 -19.09
N ASN A 303 44.26 42.80 -19.26
CA ASN A 303 45.26 42.43 -18.27
C ASN A 303 46.11 43.60 -17.75
N VAL A 304 46.00 44.82 -18.28
CA VAL A 304 46.84 45.95 -17.79
C VAL A 304 46.12 47.30 -17.87
N CYS A 305 45.97 47.97 -16.73
CA CYS A 305 45.64 49.39 -16.64
C CYS A 305 46.89 50.20 -17.01
N ASN A 306 46.88 50.89 -18.16
CA ASN A 306 48.01 51.72 -18.63
C ASN A 306 47.90 53.20 -18.21
N GLN A 307 47.13 53.52 -17.16
CA GLN A 307 47.00 54.89 -16.65
C GLN A 307 47.88 55.13 -15.42
N GLU A 308 48.56 56.29 -15.36
CA GLU A 308 49.56 56.66 -14.34
C GLU A 308 49.03 56.79 -12.90
N HIS A 309 47.72 56.66 -12.68
CA HIS A 309 47.05 56.78 -11.37
C HIS A 309 46.56 55.44 -10.79
N CYS A 310 47.09 54.32 -11.29
CA CYS A 310 46.68 52.98 -10.86
C CYS A 310 47.30 52.57 -9.51
N GLY A 311 46.66 53.00 -8.40
CA GLY A 311 46.90 52.47 -7.06
C GLY A 311 46.52 50.99 -6.94
N ASP A 312 46.88 50.35 -5.82
CA ASP A 312 46.69 48.90 -5.60
C ASP A 312 45.23 48.44 -5.73
N GLU A 313 44.26 49.32 -5.45
CA GLU A 313 42.84 49.02 -5.63
C GLU A 313 42.44 48.80 -7.08
N CYS A 314 43.00 49.57 -8.03
CA CYS A 314 42.66 49.39 -9.44
C CYS A 314 43.20 48.05 -9.97
N LYS A 315 44.40 47.65 -9.55
CA LYS A 315 44.96 46.33 -9.87
C LYS A 315 44.11 45.19 -9.31
N LYS A 316 43.57 45.34 -8.10
CA LYS A 316 42.63 44.37 -7.51
C LYS A 316 41.33 44.29 -8.30
N ASN A 317 40.75 45.43 -8.69
CA ASN A 317 39.50 45.47 -9.46
C ASN A 317 39.66 44.86 -10.85
N VAL A 318 40.77 45.11 -11.56
CA VAL A 318 41.05 44.46 -12.85
C VAL A 318 41.14 42.94 -12.70
N ARG A 319 41.82 42.45 -11.65
CA ARG A 319 41.86 41.00 -11.36
C ARG A 319 40.48 40.43 -11.08
N LEU A 320 39.66 41.16 -10.31
CA LEU A 320 38.30 40.74 -9.97
C LEU A 320 37.39 40.70 -11.21
N CYS A 321 37.46 41.70 -12.08
CA CYS A 321 36.77 41.71 -13.37
C CYS A 321 37.19 40.52 -14.25
N GLY A 322 38.48 40.20 -14.30
CA GLY A 322 38.99 39.02 -15.01
C GLY A 322 38.54 37.69 -14.40
N GLN A 323 38.32 37.62 -13.08
CA GLN A 323 37.72 36.46 -12.42
C GLN A 323 36.24 36.34 -12.74
N TYR A 324 35.47 37.43 -12.63
CA TYR A 324 34.04 37.41 -12.97
C TYR A 324 33.79 37.08 -14.43
N LYS A 325 34.63 37.57 -15.36
CA LYS A 325 34.49 37.22 -16.78
C LYS A 325 34.69 35.72 -17.01
N ARG A 326 35.73 35.12 -16.41
CA ARG A 326 35.96 33.67 -16.46
C ARG A 326 34.81 32.88 -15.85
N GLU A 327 34.26 33.36 -14.75
CA GLU A 327 33.13 32.69 -14.09
C GLU A 327 31.84 32.78 -14.91
N ILE A 328 31.58 33.92 -15.56
CA ILE A 328 30.45 34.10 -16.49
C ILE A 328 30.59 33.15 -17.68
N ASP A 329 31.79 33.04 -18.26
CA ASP A 329 32.04 32.15 -19.39
C ASP A 329 31.90 30.67 -18.99
N ARG A 330 32.37 30.31 -17.78
CA ARG A 330 32.15 28.98 -17.18
C ARG A 330 30.66 28.66 -17.02
N LEU A 331 29.90 29.57 -16.41
CA LEU A 331 28.46 29.40 -16.19
C LEU A 331 27.67 29.35 -17.51
N LYS A 332 28.08 30.11 -18.53
CA LYS A 332 27.49 30.02 -19.88
C LYS A 332 27.72 28.65 -20.52
N ALA A 333 28.94 28.12 -20.40
CA ALA A 333 29.26 26.78 -20.90
C ALA A 333 28.46 25.71 -20.16
N GLU A 334 28.35 25.81 -18.83
CA GLU A 334 27.58 24.88 -18.01
C GLU A 334 26.08 24.92 -18.33
N ASN A 335 25.52 26.12 -18.49
CA ASN A 335 24.11 26.29 -18.88
C ASN A 335 23.84 25.73 -20.29
N LYS A 336 24.78 25.89 -21.23
CA LYS A 336 24.69 25.26 -22.56
C LYS A 336 24.68 23.74 -22.46
N ASN A 337 25.53 23.15 -21.61
CA ASN A 337 25.56 21.71 -21.40
C ASN A 337 24.28 21.18 -20.74
N GLN A 338 23.77 21.88 -19.72
CA GLN A 338 22.51 21.54 -19.06
C GLN A 338 21.32 21.60 -20.04
N LYS A 339 21.31 22.59 -20.95
CA LYS A 339 20.29 22.67 -21.99
C LYS A 339 20.30 21.45 -22.92
N ILE A 340 21.50 21.01 -23.33
CA ILE A 340 21.66 19.80 -24.16
C ILE A 340 21.18 18.55 -23.41
N GLU A 341 21.50 18.43 -22.11
CA GLU A 341 21.07 17.31 -21.28
C GLU A 341 19.54 17.27 -21.12
N ILE A 342 18.90 18.42 -20.91
CA ILE A 342 17.44 18.53 -20.86
C ILE A 342 16.81 18.12 -22.19
N GLU A 343 17.36 18.56 -23.33
CA GLU A 343 16.87 18.17 -24.65
C GLU A 343 17.00 16.65 -24.89
N GLN A 344 18.09 16.03 -24.43
CA GLN A 344 18.28 14.57 -24.48
C GLN A 344 17.27 13.82 -23.60
N LEU A 345 17.05 14.29 -22.36
CA LEU A 345 16.07 13.69 -21.45
C LEU A 345 14.65 13.81 -22.01
N LEU A 346 14.28 14.96 -22.56
CA LEU A 346 12.98 15.16 -23.22
C LEU A 346 12.79 14.20 -24.40
N SER A 347 13.82 14.02 -25.23
CA SER A 347 13.77 13.06 -26.34
C SER A 347 13.56 11.62 -25.84
N ARG A 348 14.23 11.23 -24.74
CA ARG A 348 14.05 9.90 -24.14
C ARG A 348 12.67 9.71 -23.50
N CYS A 349 12.14 10.74 -22.83
CA CYS A 349 10.79 10.71 -22.28
C CYS A 349 9.74 10.55 -23.38
N ASN A 350 9.89 11.26 -24.51
CA ASN A 350 8.95 11.14 -25.63
C ASN A 350 9.00 9.73 -26.24
N ALA A 351 10.19 9.15 -26.43
CA ALA A 351 10.32 7.77 -26.91
C ALA A 351 9.61 6.75 -26.00
N LEU A 352 9.75 6.89 -24.67
CA LEU A 352 9.07 6.03 -23.70
C LEU A 352 7.54 6.21 -23.74
N VAL A 353 7.05 7.43 -23.95
CA VAL A 353 5.61 7.69 -24.12
C VAL A 353 5.09 6.99 -25.38
N ASP A 354 5.84 7.04 -26.48
CA ASP A 354 5.48 6.36 -27.72
C ASP A 354 5.46 4.83 -27.54
N GLU A 355 6.41 4.26 -26.79
CA GLU A 355 6.41 2.84 -26.42
C GLU A 355 5.18 2.45 -25.59
N ILE A 356 4.84 3.26 -24.58
CA ILE A 356 3.66 3.04 -23.72
C ILE A 356 2.38 3.07 -24.57
N ASN A 357 2.26 4.06 -25.46
CA ASN A 357 1.12 4.15 -26.38
C ASN A 357 1.07 2.94 -27.32
N GLY A 358 2.22 2.46 -27.80
CA GLY A 358 2.33 1.22 -28.57
C GLY A 358 1.85 -0.01 -27.78
N CYS A 359 2.22 -0.13 -26.51
CA CYS A 359 1.74 -1.19 -25.62
C CYS A 359 0.23 -1.09 -25.37
N GLN A 360 -0.30 0.12 -25.13
CA GLN A 360 -1.74 0.33 -24.93
C GLN A 360 -2.54 -0.09 -26.18
N ASN A 361 -2.07 0.24 -27.38
CA ASN A 361 -2.70 -0.18 -28.62
C ASN A 361 -2.71 -1.71 -28.77
N LYS A 362 -1.61 -2.39 -28.40
CA LYS A 362 -1.54 -3.87 -28.40
C LYS A 362 -2.53 -4.48 -27.40
N ILE A 363 -2.63 -3.92 -26.20
CA ILE A 363 -3.60 -4.37 -25.19
C ILE A 363 -5.04 -4.17 -25.69
N SER A 364 -5.33 -3.02 -26.30
CA SER A 364 -6.65 -2.76 -26.90
C SER A 364 -7.00 -3.79 -27.99
N LEU A 365 -6.05 -4.13 -28.85
CA LEU A 365 -6.23 -5.17 -29.88
C LEU A 365 -6.50 -6.56 -29.27
N ILE A 366 -5.78 -6.92 -28.19
CA ILE A 366 -6.00 -8.18 -27.47
C ILE A 366 -7.41 -8.20 -26.85
N ASN A 367 -7.83 -7.11 -26.21
CA ASN A 367 -9.16 -7.02 -25.59
C ASN A 367 -10.29 -7.14 -26.62
N ILE A 368 -10.14 -6.55 -27.82
CA ILE A 368 -11.09 -6.71 -28.92
C ILE A 368 -11.18 -8.19 -29.34
N LYS A 369 -10.03 -8.86 -29.56
CA LYS A 369 -10.00 -10.28 -29.92
C LYS A 369 -10.59 -11.20 -28.86
N MET A 370 -10.40 -10.89 -27.58
CA MET A 370 -11.01 -11.67 -26.49
C MET A 370 -12.54 -11.52 -26.47
N GLN A 371 -13.07 -10.33 -26.75
CA GLN A 371 -14.52 -10.12 -26.84
C GLN A 371 -15.15 -10.81 -28.06
N GLU A 372 -14.42 -10.91 -29.18
CA GLU A 372 -14.86 -11.66 -30.36
C GLU A 372 -14.87 -13.18 -30.14
N GLN A 373 -14.07 -13.73 -29.21
CA GLN A 373 -14.08 -15.15 -28.87
C GLN A 373 -15.20 -15.56 -27.88
N ASP A 374 -15.62 -14.67 -26.98
CA ASP A 374 -16.69 -14.94 -26.00
C ASP A 374 -18.11 -14.80 -26.57
N SER A 375 -18.27 -14.35 -27.83
CA SER A 375 -19.56 -14.13 -28.48
C SER A 375 -19.95 -15.18 -29.54
N GLY A 376 -19.26 -16.33 -29.56
CA GLY A 376 -19.41 -17.38 -30.58
C GLY A 376 -19.96 -18.73 -30.10
N GLU A 377 -21.22 -18.78 -29.72
CA GLU A 377 -22.11 -19.95 -29.94
C GLU A 377 -23.37 -19.34 -30.59
N ILE A 378 -23.90 -19.72 -31.76
CA ILE A 378 -24.17 -21.04 -32.34
C ILE A 378 -24.29 -20.81 -33.87
N ASN A 379 -23.49 -21.49 -34.69
CA ASN A 379 -23.98 -22.03 -35.96
C ASN A 379 -23.03 -23.13 -36.48
N ASP A 380 -23.46 -24.37 -36.33
CA ASP A 380 -22.91 -25.51 -37.06
C ASP A 380 -23.14 -25.32 -38.56
N GLN A 381 -22.09 -25.33 -39.37
CA GLN A 381 -21.86 -26.37 -40.39
C GLN A 381 -20.59 -26.06 -41.22
N MET A 382 -19.78 -27.10 -41.42
CA MET A 382 -19.02 -27.41 -42.65
C MET A 382 -17.60 -26.84 -42.87
N ARG A 383 -16.69 -27.82 -43.06
CA ARG A 383 -15.37 -27.84 -43.74
C ARG A 383 -14.18 -27.31 -42.92
N SER A 384 -13.22 -28.16 -42.55
CA SER A 384 -12.19 -28.91 -43.31
C SER A 384 -10.85 -28.19 -43.25
N ASP A 385 -9.91 -28.88 -42.61
CA ASP A 385 -8.45 -28.83 -42.78
C ASP A 385 -7.64 -27.63 -42.29
N SER A 386 -6.59 -28.01 -41.56
CA SER A 386 -5.34 -27.31 -41.29
C SER A 386 -5.36 -26.20 -40.23
N LEU A 387 -4.78 -26.49 -39.07
CA LEU A 387 -3.53 -25.89 -38.58
C LEU A 387 -3.35 -26.19 -37.08
N SER A 388 -2.69 -27.31 -36.79
CA SER A 388 -2.01 -27.51 -35.51
C SER A 388 -0.79 -26.59 -35.46
N PHE A 389 -0.92 -25.40 -34.88
CA PHE A 389 0.22 -24.59 -34.47
C PHE A 389 0.24 -24.43 -32.95
N SER A 390 1.14 -25.21 -32.35
CA SER A 390 1.81 -25.04 -31.05
C SER A 390 1.51 -23.73 -30.31
N SER A 391 0.63 -23.80 -29.31
CA SER A 391 0.33 -22.72 -28.36
C SER A 391 1.39 -22.57 -27.25
N ASP A 392 2.31 -23.52 -27.13
CA ASP A 392 3.20 -23.59 -25.97
C ASP A 392 4.48 -22.76 -26.16
N ASN A 393 4.88 -22.48 -27.40
CA ASN A 393 6.09 -21.70 -27.70
C ASN A 393 5.94 -20.19 -27.39
N ASN A 394 4.76 -19.61 -27.62
CA ASN A 394 4.54 -18.17 -27.43
C ASN A 394 4.52 -17.79 -25.94
N THR A 395 4.04 -18.69 -25.07
CA THR A 395 3.97 -18.42 -23.63
C THR A 395 5.37 -18.44 -23.01
N GLU A 396 6.23 -19.35 -23.45
CA GLU A 396 7.62 -19.44 -22.98
C GLU A 396 8.47 -18.24 -23.44
N GLU A 397 8.29 -17.78 -24.69
CA GLU A 397 8.97 -16.59 -25.21
C GLU A 397 8.57 -15.31 -24.45
N ILE A 398 7.28 -15.16 -24.12
CA ILE A 398 6.79 -14.03 -23.32
C ILE A 398 7.38 -14.06 -21.90
N VAL A 399 7.48 -15.24 -21.29
CA VAL A 399 8.10 -15.40 -19.95
C VAL A 399 9.59 -15.07 -19.98
N LEU A 400 10.29 -15.45 -21.06
CA LEU A 400 11.72 -15.14 -21.23
C LEU A 400 11.95 -13.64 -21.41
N GLN A 401 11.16 -12.97 -22.25
CA GLN A 401 11.21 -11.51 -22.43
C GLN A 401 10.88 -10.76 -21.13
N ALA A 402 9.92 -11.24 -20.34
CA ALA A 402 9.59 -10.65 -19.04
C ALA A 402 10.75 -10.78 -18.04
N LYS A 403 11.44 -11.94 -18.01
CA LYS A 403 12.62 -12.15 -17.16
C LYS A 403 13.79 -11.25 -17.56
N GLU A 404 14.05 -11.11 -18.85
CA GLU A 404 15.13 -10.25 -19.36
C GLU A 404 14.87 -8.76 -19.03
N LYS A 405 13.61 -8.32 -19.18
CA LYS A 405 13.21 -6.96 -18.84
C LYS A 405 13.29 -6.67 -17.34
N LEU A 406 12.97 -7.64 -16.48
CA LEU A 406 13.14 -7.53 -15.03
C LEU A 406 14.63 -7.36 -14.66
N LYS A 407 15.52 -8.13 -15.28
CA LYS A 407 16.96 -8.04 -15.04
C LYS A 407 17.52 -6.66 -15.42
N LEU A 408 17.09 -6.11 -16.55
CA LEU A 408 17.48 -4.75 -16.97
C LEU A 408 17.02 -3.68 -15.97
N LEU A 409 15.80 -3.80 -15.44
CA LEU A 409 15.27 -2.87 -14.44
C LEU A 409 16.02 -2.97 -13.09
N GLU A 410 16.45 -4.17 -12.69
CA GLU A 410 17.31 -4.35 -11.52
C GLU A 410 18.67 -3.68 -11.70
N GLU A 411 19.30 -3.84 -12.87
CA GLU A 411 20.57 -3.16 -13.19
C GLU A 411 20.40 -1.63 -13.22
N GLU A 412 19.33 -1.11 -13.81
CA GLU A 412 19.05 0.34 -13.82
C GLU A 412 18.80 0.88 -12.40
N SER A 413 18.07 0.13 -11.55
CA SER A 413 17.84 0.46 -10.15
C SER A 413 19.15 0.53 -9.36
N THR A 414 20.06 -0.43 -9.56
CA THR A 414 21.36 -0.42 -8.86
C THR A 414 22.24 0.74 -9.33
N GLN A 415 22.21 1.10 -10.62
CA GLN A 415 22.91 2.28 -11.12
C GLN A 415 22.36 3.58 -10.53
N LEU A 416 21.04 3.71 -10.38
CA LEU A 416 20.42 4.87 -9.74
C LEU A 416 20.81 4.99 -8.26
N ASP A 417 20.84 3.88 -7.52
CA ASP A 417 21.29 3.86 -6.13
C ASP A 417 22.76 4.29 -5.99
N LEU A 418 23.63 3.86 -6.92
CA LEU A 418 25.02 4.28 -6.96
C LEU A 418 25.16 5.78 -7.27
N LYS A 419 24.41 6.31 -8.24
CA LYS A 419 24.38 7.75 -8.54
C LYS A 419 23.87 8.58 -7.37
N PHE A 420 22.82 8.10 -6.68
CA PHE A 420 22.27 8.76 -5.51
C PHE A 420 23.25 8.79 -4.33
N LYS A 421 23.94 7.69 -4.06
CA LYS A 421 25.02 7.64 -3.07
C LYS A 421 26.17 8.60 -3.42
N ALA A 422 26.55 8.68 -4.70
CA ALA A 422 27.58 9.61 -5.16
C ALA A 422 27.18 11.10 -4.97
N LEU A 423 25.90 11.43 -5.18
CA LEU A 423 25.35 12.77 -4.95
C LEU A 423 25.34 13.14 -3.46
N ILE A 424 24.93 12.21 -2.59
CA ILE A 424 24.96 12.42 -1.14
C ILE A 424 26.39 12.67 -0.67
N ASN A 425 27.35 11.86 -1.12
CA ASN A 425 28.75 12.02 -0.72
C ASN A 425 29.38 13.33 -1.23
N LYS A 426 28.90 13.88 -2.36
CA LYS A 426 29.33 15.19 -2.88
C LYS A 426 28.80 16.39 -2.10
N HIS A 427 27.74 16.21 -1.30
CA HIS A 427 27.11 17.28 -0.52
C HIS A 427 27.57 17.31 0.95
N ILE A 428 28.39 16.34 1.37
CA ILE A 428 28.90 16.18 2.74
C ILE A 428 30.39 16.58 2.86
N LEU A 429 31.04 16.93 1.74
CA LEU A 429 32.35 17.60 1.68
C LEU A 429 32.13 19.06 1.26
#